data_AF-A0A5P9I3V1-F1
#
_entry.id   AF-A0A5P9I3V1-F1
#
_cell.length_a   1.000
_cell.length_b   1.000
_cell.length_c   1.000
_cell.angle_alpha   90.00
_cell.angle_beta   90.00
_cell.angle_gamma   90.00
#
_symmetry.space_group_name_H-M   'P 1'
#
loop_
_entity.id
_entity.type
_entity.pdbx_description
1 polymer ?
#
loop_
_entity_poly.entity_id
_entity_poly.type
_entity_poly.pdbx_seq_one_letter_code
_entity_poly.pdbx_strand_id
1 'polypeptide(L)'
;MIRRAIWAALLLVSSALAVGAEPIPEKQAQLFADFARDVSGNDPQVMATARDLIETPPTTLETIGYYGLEDAPAAERTLRGIISLLNARGHILGFEDKYINEMPLVLEQQGLADFAGDPQRDVMALFPGEIDSETGPSDTQWRAFRKGFGGHVRAIEAAMARKGHVLLSLDLPLGDTLHLWCASPAMAEKWRGQVLYFGRNTLDRRYFSTVTVAVTDPAWEDYWGFLTYALFIPERHSDLPDYE
;
A
#
# COMPACT_ATOMS: atom_id res chain seq x y z
N MET A 1 -39.79 34.09 -53.57
CA MET A 1 -38.39 34.35 -53.94
C MET A 1 -37.68 34.96 -52.72
N ILE A 2 -36.90 34.16 -51.97
CA ILE A 2 -35.43 34.31 -51.76
C ILE A 2 -35.13 35.54 -50.85
N ARG A 3 -34.67 35.47 -49.58
CA ARG A 3 -33.43 34.93 -48.97
C ARG A 3 -33.59 35.00 -47.43
N ARG A 4 -33.44 33.92 -46.64
CA ARG A 4 -32.21 33.36 -46.03
C ARG A 4 -31.42 34.31 -45.12
N ALA A 5 -31.40 34.01 -43.82
CA ALA A 5 -30.23 33.58 -43.03
C ALA A 5 -30.27 34.14 -41.58
N ILE A 6 -30.71 33.33 -40.62
CA ILE A 6 -30.29 33.48 -39.22
C ILE A 6 -29.73 32.12 -38.81
N TRP A 7 -28.49 32.20 -38.35
CA TRP A 7 -27.62 31.13 -37.90
C TRP A 7 -28.23 30.40 -36.70
N ALA A 8 -28.49 29.10 -36.84
CA ALA A 8 -28.71 28.21 -35.71
C ALA A 8 -27.35 27.62 -35.31
N ALA A 9 -26.66 28.32 -34.40
CA ALA A 9 -25.49 27.80 -33.72
C ALA A 9 -25.93 26.96 -32.51
N LEU A 10 -25.26 25.81 -32.37
CA LEU A 10 -25.02 25.03 -31.16
C LEU A 10 -25.93 25.25 -29.96
N LEU A 11 -26.66 24.20 -29.57
CA LEU A 11 -26.74 23.73 -28.19
C LEU A 11 -27.17 22.25 -28.23
N LEU A 12 -26.30 21.42 -28.79
CA LEU A 12 -26.18 20.04 -28.32
C LEU A 12 -25.58 20.15 -26.93
N VAL A 13 -26.44 20.33 -25.93
CA VAL A 13 -26.10 20.02 -24.54
C VAL A 13 -25.82 18.53 -24.55
N SER A 14 -24.54 18.17 -24.65
CA SER A 14 -24.05 16.86 -24.26
C SER A 14 -24.47 16.66 -22.82
N SER A 15 -25.65 16.08 -22.64
CA SER A 15 -26.01 15.37 -21.44
C SER A 15 -25.16 14.11 -21.47
N ALA A 16 -23.85 14.27 -21.24
CA ALA A 16 -23.07 13.20 -20.67
C ALA A 16 -23.74 13.00 -19.31
N LEU A 17 -24.67 12.04 -19.28
CA LEU A 17 -25.18 11.46 -18.07
C LEU A 17 -23.92 11.13 -17.27
N ALA A 18 -23.66 11.95 -16.25
CA ALA A 18 -22.99 11.44 -15.07
C ALA A 18 -23.86 10.25 -14.68
N VAL A 19 -23.48 9.06 -15.13
CA VAL A 19 -23.90 7.82 -14.50
C VAL A 19 -23.39 8.02 -13.09
N GLY A 20 -24.28 8.52 -12.22
CA GLY A 20 -23.93 8.84 -10.85
C GLY A 20 -23.26 7.60 -10.31
N ALA A 21 -22.00 7.73 -9.90
CA ALA A 21 -21.28 6.62 -9.30
C ALA A 21 -22.21 6.00 -8.27
N GLU A 22 -22.42 4.69 -8.34
CA GLU A 22 -23.33 4.02 -7.41
C GLU A 22 -22.93 4.40 -5.98
N PRO A 23 -23.89 4.82 -5.14
CA PRO A 23 -23.59 5.25 -3.79
C PRO A 23 -22.97 4.09 -3.02
N ILE A 24 -21.95 4.38 -2.23
CA ILE A 24 -21.30 3.38 -1.38
C ILE A 24 -22.31 2.92 -0.32
N PRO A 25 -22.48 1.60 -0.11
CA PRO A 25 -23.35 1.09 0.95
C PRO A 25 -23.00 1.70 2.32
N GLU A 26 -24.00 2.10 3.11
CA GLU A 26 -23.80 2.85 4.36
C GLU A 26 -22.81 2.17 5.32
N LYS A 27 -22.90 0.84 5.49
CA LYS A 27 -21.97 0.09 6.34
C LYS A 27 -20.53 0.16 5.84
N GLN A 28 -20.34 0.14 4.52
CA GLN A 28 -19.04 0.21 3.86
C GLN A 28 -18.45 1.62 3.98
N ALA A 29 -19.27 2.65 3.78
CA ALA A 29 -18.91 4.04 4.00
C ALA A 29 -18.49 4.30 5.45
N GLN A 30 -19.24 3.76 6.42
CA GLN A 30 -18.92 3.85 7.83
C GLN A 30 -17.59 3.15 8.17
N LEU A 31 -17.35 1.96 7.61
CA LEU A 31 -16.07 1.25 7.77
C LEU A 31 -14.89 2.09 7.26
N PHE A 32 -15.03 2.72 6.09
CA PHE A 32 -13.99 3.60 5.54
C PHE A 32 -13.74 4.83 6.40
N ALA A 33 -14.80 5.46 6.91
CA ALA A 33 -14.67 6.60 7.82
C ALA A 33 -14.02 6.21 9.15
N ASP A 34 -14.39 5.05 9.73
CA ASP A 34 -13.77 4.54 10.94
C ASP A 34 -12.30 4.19 10.74
N PHE A 35 -11.96 3.59 9.60
CA PHE A 35 -10.58 3.29 9.23
C PHE A 35 -9.74 4.57 9.10
N ALA A 36 -10.21 5.54 8.31
CA ALA A 36 -9.52 6.82 8.13
C ALA A 36 -9.32 7.56 9.47
N ARG A 37 -10.33 7.55 10.34
CA ARG A 37 -10.27 8.17 11.67
C ARG A 37 -9.19 7.50 12.51
N ASP A 38 -9.22 6.19 12.60
CA ASP A 38 -8.36 5.46 13.52
C ASP A 38 -6.89 5.48 13.07
N VAL A 39 -6.63 5.38 11.76
CA VAL A 39 -5.27 5.46 11.20
C VAL A 39 -4.68 6.86 11.33
N SER A 40 -5.49 7.90 11.09
CA SER A 40 -5.01 9.29 11.17
C SER A 40 -4.99 9.88 12.59
N GLY A 41 -5.53 9.16 13.59
CA GLY A 41 -5.75 9.74 14.92
C GLY A 41 -6.81 10.85 14.91
N ASN A 42 -7.81 10.73 14.03
CA ASN A 42 -8.88 11.69 13.80
C ASN A 42 -8.37 13.07 13.33
N ASP A 43 -7.38 13.08 12.43
CA ASP A 43 -6.90 14.31 11.80
C ASP A 43 -8.06 15.02 11.08
N PRO A 44 -8.40 16.27 11.43
CA PRO A 44 -9.55 16.96 10.85
C PRO A 44 -9.48 17.15 9.33
N GLN A 45 -8.29 17.36 8.77
CA GLN A 45 -8.10 17.51 7.32
C GLN A 45 -8.28 16.18 6.61
N VAL A 46 -7.68 15.10 7.14
CA VAL A 46 -7.87 13.75 6.59
C VAL A 46 -9.34 13.37 6.63
N MET A 47 -10.02 13.61 7.76
CA MET A 47 -11.43 13.25 7.92
C MET A 47 -12.36 14.07 7.03
N ALA A 48 -12.05 15.33 6.74
CA ALA A 48 -12.79 16.12 5.76
C ALA A 48 -12.66 15.50 4.37
N THR A 49 -11.43 15.29 3.89
CA THR A 49 -11.20 14.73 2.56
C THR A 49 -11.72 13.30 2.42
N ALA A 50 -11.60 12.46 3.45
CA ALA A 50 -12.14 11.10 3.44
C ALA A 50 -13.68 11.10 3.30
N ARG A 51 -14.39 12.01 3.98
CA ARG A 51 -15.84 12.18 3.80
C ARG A 51 -16.17 12.62 2.38
N ASP A 52 -15.43 13.59 1.83
CA ASP A 52 -15.63 14.05 0.46
C ASP A 52 -15.46 12.90 -0.55
N LEU A 53 -14.46 12.03 -0.36
CA LEU A 53 -14.23 10.84 -1.19
C LEU A 53 -15.32 9.77 -1.04
N ILE A 54 -15.96 9.67 0.12
CA ILE A 54 -17.08 8.76 0.36
C ILE A 54 -18.36 9.28 -0.31
N GLU A 55 -18.63 10.58 -0.18
CA GLU A 55 -19.78 11.25 -0.78
C GLU A 55 -19.65 11.34 -2.31
N THR A 56 -18.43 11.58 -2.80
CA THR A 56 -18.10 11.72 -4.22
C THR A 56 -16.93 10.79 -4.59
N PRO A 57 -17.21 9.51 -4.90
CA PRO A 57 -16.17 8.52 -5.21
C PRO A 57 -15.25 8.95 -6.36
N PRO A 58 -13.92 8.89 -6.17
CA PRO A 58 -12.95 9.49 -7.09
C PRO A 58 -12.87 8.74 -8.41
N THR A 59 -13.00 9.41 -9.55
CA THR A 59 -13.01 8.78 -10.89
C THR A 59 -11.70 8.97 -11.66
N THR A 60 -10.75 9.75 -11.14
CA THR A 60 -9.47 10.01 -11.81
C THR A 60 -8.33 9.24 -11.17
N LEU A 61 -7.38 8.85 -12.01
CA LEU A 61 -6.15 8.19 -11.59
C LEU A 61 -5.45 8.92 -10.44
N GLU A 62 -5.30 10.25 -10.54
CA GLU A 62 -4.55 11.05 -9.56
C GLU A 62 -5.19 11.02 -8.18
N THR A 63 -6.52 10.93 -8.12
CA THR A 63 -7.27 10.93 -6.87
C THR A 63 -7.43 9.52 -6.30
N ILE A 64 -7.50 8.51 -7.18
CA ILE A 64 -7.52 7.10 -6.77
C ILE A 64 -6.13 6.68 -6.26
N GLY A 65 -5.07 7.11 -6.95
CA GLY A 65 -3.67 6.80 -6.67
C GLY A 65 -3.17 5.46 -7.22
N TYR A 66 -3.95 4.78 -8.07
CA TYR A 66 -3.61 3.45 -8.60
C TYR A 66 -3.99 3.34 -10.08
N TYR A 67 -3.04 2.93 -10.91
CA TYR A 67 -3.22 2.79 -12.35
C TYR A 67 -4.24 1.72 -12.75
N GLY A 68 -5.14 2.06 -13.67
CA GLY A 68 -6.09 1.14 -14.29
C GLY A 68 -7.37 0.89 -13.47
N LEU A 69 -7.59 1.62 -12.37
CA LEU A 69 -8.73 1.44 -11.49
C LEU A 69 -9.84 2.47 -11.69
N GLU A 70 -9.76 3.29 -12.73
CA GLU A 70 -10.79 4.27 -13.10
C GLU A 70 -12.17 3.61 -13.32
N ASP A 71 -12.18 2.38 -13.84
CA ASP A 71 -13.38 1.57 -14.07
C ASP A 71 -13.73 0.63 -12.90
N ALA A 72 -12.99 0.68 -11.79
CA ALA A 72 -13.29 -0.13 -10.60
C ALA A 72 -14.57 0.36 -9.90
N PRO A 73 -15.23 -0.51 -9.11
CA PRO A 73 -16.41 -0.12 -8.34
C PRO A 73 -16.13 1.09 -7.45
N ALA A 74 -17.14 1.96 -7.26
CA ALA A 74 -17.00 3.21 -6.51
C ALA A 74 -16.40 3.01 -5.11
N ALA A 75 -16.82 1.94 -4.41
CA ALA A 75 -16.29 1.61 -3.10
C ALA A 75 -14.79 1.27 -3.11
N GLU A 76 -14.29 0.56 -4.12
CA GLU A 76 -12.86 0.26 -4.24
C GLU A 76 -12.05 1.53 -4.50
N ARG A 77 -12.51 2.34 -5.46
CA ARG A 77 -11.87 3.62 -5.80
C ARG A 77 -11.79 4.55 -4.59
N THR A 78 -12.88 4.66 -3.82
CA THR A 78 -12.90 5.45 -2.58
C THR A 78 -11.95 4.92 -1.54
N LEU A 79 -11.93 3.60 -1.27
CA LEU A 79 -10.99 3.04 -0.29
C LEU A 79 -9.54 3.33 -0.70
N ARG A 80 -9.20 3.11 -1.96
CA ARG A 80 -7.86 3.37 -2.47
C ARG A 80 -7.48 4.84 -2.41
N GLY A 81 -8.40 5.74 -2.75
CA GLY A 81 -8.20 7.18 -2.56
C GLY A 81 -7.95 7.56 -1.09
N ILE A 82 -8.65 6.93 -0.15
CA ILE A 82 -8.41 7.11 1.30
C ILE A 82 -7.02 6.58 1.69
N ILE A 83 -6.61 5.42 1.20
CA ILE A 83 -5.27 4.87 1.45
C ILE A 83 -4.19 5.80 0.89
N SER A 84 -4.35 6.30 -0.34
CA SER A 84 -3.44 7.26 -0.97
C SER A 84 -3.37 8.57 -0.20
N LEU A 85 -4.51 9.08 0.31
CA LEU A 85 -4.56 10.24 1.20
C LEU A 85 -3.77 10.00 2.48
N LEU A 86 -3.99 8.87 3.15
CA LEU A 86 -3.31 8.51 4.40
C LEU A 86 -1.81 8.34 4.19
N ASN A 87 -1.38 7.76 3.06
CA ASN A 87 0.02 7.66 2.67
C ASN A 87 0.64 9.05 2.42
N ALA A 88 -0.02 9.88 1.62
CA ALA A 88 0.43 11.25 1.33
C ALA A 88 0.55 12.14 2.58
N ARG A 89 -0.17 11.79 3.67
CA ARG A 89 -0.10 12.47 4.97
C ARG A 89 0.81 11.79 5.99
N GLY A 90 1.48 10.70 5.62
CA GLY A 90 2.44 9.98 6.48
C GLY A 90 1.80 9.14 7.58
N HIS A 91 0.50 8.86 7.51
CA HIS A 91 -0.17 7.95 8.46
C HIS A 91 -0.04 6.48 8.06
N ILE A 92 0.17 6.23 6.77
CA ILE A 92 0.56 4.95 6.18
C ILE A 92 1.88 5.19 5.48
N LEU A 93 2.76 4.19 5.47
CA LEU A 93 4.01 4.23 4.73
C LEU A 93 3.88 3.34 3.50
N GLY A 94 4.10 3.90 2.31
CA GLY A 94 4.25 3.13 1.09
C GLY A 94 5.73 2.92 0.77
N PHE A 95 6.13 1.68 0.53
CA PHE A 95 7.46 1.32 0.06
C PHE A 95 7.38 0.66 -1.31
N GLU A 96 7.81 1.37 -2.35
CA GLU A 96 7.93 0.82 -3.70
C GLU A 96 9.01 -0.28 -3.72
N ASP A 97 8.80 -1.32 -4.53
CA ASP A 97 9.65 -2.50 -4.63
C ASP A 97 11.15 -2.17 -4.77
N LYS A 98 11.54 -1.23 -5.63
CA LYS A 98 12.93 -0.81 -5.87
C LYS A 98 13.60 -0.07 -4.70
N TYR A 99 12.84 0.42 -3.73
CA TYR A 99 13.36 1.14 -2.54
C TYR A 99 13.08 0.39 -1.24
N ILE A 100 12.59 -0.85 -1.33
CA ILE A 100 12.11 -1.62 -0.19
C ILE A 100 13.21 -1.90 0.85
N ASN A 101 14.47 -1.98 0.43
CA ASN A 101 15.63 -2.15 1.29
C ASN A 101 15.88 -0.95 2.22
N GLU A 102 15.33 0.23 1.91
CA GLU A 102 15.44 1.43 2.75
C GLU A 102 14.42 1.47 3.89
N MET A 103 13.45 0.55 3.92
CA MET A 103 12.35 0.53 4.89
C MET A 103 12.82 0.65 6.36
N PRO A 104 13.82 -0.11 6.86
CA PRO A 104 14.29 0.04 8.23
C PRO A 104 14.83 1.45 8.54
N LEU A 105 15.53 2.07 7.58
CA LEU A 105 16.07 3.42 7.74
C LEU A 105 14.95 4.45 7.83
N VAL A 106 13.94 4.35 6.97
CA VAL A 106 12.78 5.25 6.99
C VAL A 106 12.02 5.13 8.30
N LEU A 107 11.79 3.91 8.81
CA LEU A 107 11.14 3.69 10.11
C LEU A 107 11.91 4.36 11.25
N GLU A 108 13.24 4.26 11.26
CA GLU A 108 14.08 4.91 12.28
C GLU A 108 14.06 6.45 12.15
N GLN A 109 14.21 6.98 10.94
CA GLN A 109 14.24 8.43 10.67
C GLN A 109 12.92 9.12 11.02
N GLN A 110 11.80 8.43 10.86
CA GLN A 110 10.48 8.92 11.28
C GLN A 110 10.21 8.72 12.77
N GLY A 111 11.14 8.13 13.52
CA GLY A 111 11.00 7.88 14.96
C GLY A 111 10.04 6.74 15.31
N LEU A 112 9.63 5.95 14.33
CA LEU A 112 8.68 4.83 14.46
C LEU A 112 9.37 3.55 14.96
N ALA A 113 10.67 3.41 14.71
CA ALA A 113 11.50 2.33 15.20
C ALA A 113 12.69 2.86 16.02
N ASP A 114 13.15 2.04 16.97
CA ASP A 114 14.42 2.25 17.66
C ASP A 114 15.28 1.00 17.50
N PHE A 115 16.25 1.00 16.59
CA PHE A 115 17.08 -0.20 16.39
C PHE A 115 18.16 -0.39 17.45
N ALA A 116 18.43 0.60 18.31
CA ALA A 116 19.45 0.51 19.37
C ALA A 116 20.83 -0.01 18.89
N GLY A 117 21.20 0.26 17.63
CA GLY A 117 22.44 -0.21 17.02
C GLY A 117 22.45 -1.69 16.59
N ASP A 118 21.29 -2.35 16.53
CA ASP A 118 21.19 -3.73 16.04
C ASP A 118 21.69 -3.81 14.58
N PRO A 119 22.76 -4.59 14.30
CA PRO A 119 23.30 -4.71 12.95
C PRO A 119 22.32 -5.39 11.99
N GLN A 120 21.36 -6.17 12.50
CA GLN A 120 20.34 -6.81 11.67
C GLN A 120 19.32 -5.81 11.12
N ARG A 121 19.38 -4.53 11.48
CA ARG A 121 18.54 -3.48 10.85
C ARG A 121 18.87 -3.27 9.37
N ASP A 122 20.12 -3.48 8.99
CA ASP A 122 20.60 -3.26 7.62
C ASP A 122 20.52 -4.57 6.86
N VAL A 123 19.60 -4.65 5.90
CA VAL A 123 19.40 -5.83 5.07
C VAL A 123 20.66 -6.16 4.25
N MET A 124 21.48 -5.16 3.92
CA MET A 124 22.74 -5.36 3.20
C MET A 124 23.83 -5.95 4.09
N ALA A 125 23.76 -5.73 5.41
CA ALA A 125 24.67 -6.32 6.38
C ALA A 125 24.46 -7.84 6.59
N LEU A 126 23.39 -8.41 6.00
CA LEU A 126 23.17 -9.86 6.01
C LEU A 126 24.13 -10.61 5.07
N PHE A 127 24.73 -9.91 4.10
CA PHE A 127 25.79 -10.50 3.28
C PHE A 127 27.12 -10.54 4.05
N PRO A 128 27.76 -11.71 4.21
CA PRO A 128 29.05 -11.78 4.85
C PRO A 128 30.17 -11.32 3.91
N GLY A 129 31.12 -10.54 4.45
CA GLY A 129 32.31 -10.10 3.73
C GLY A 129 32.02 -9.07 2.63
N GLU A 130 33.03 -8.79 1.80
CA GLU A 130 32.89 -7.86 0.68
C GLU A 130 32.14 -8.52 -0.49
N ILE A 131 31.27 -7.75 -1.14
CA ILE A 131 30.58 -8.16 -2.37
C ILE A 131 31.43 -7.68 -3.54
N ASP A 132 31.78 -8.59 -4.43
CA ASP A 132 32.52 -8.27 -5.65
C ASP A 132 31.65 -7.41 -6.58
N SER A 133 32.17 -6.26 -7.01
CA SER A 133 31.40 -5.29 -7.80
C SER A 133 31.14 -5.73 -9.25
N GLU A 134 31.95 -6.66 -9.78
CA GLU A 134 31.81 -7.17 -11.15
C GLU A 134 30.87 -8.37 -11.23
N THR A 135 30.93 -9.25 -10.23
CA THR A 135 30.23 -10.53 -10.21
C THR A 135 29.07 -10.61 -9.22
N GLY A 136 28.96 -9.64 -8.31
CA GLY A 136 27.93 -9.59 -7.28
C GLY A 136 28.16 -10.60 -6.15
N PRO A 137 27.13 -10.87 -5.32
CA PRO A 137 27.25 -11.80 -4.21
C PRO A 137 27.45 -13.24 -4.70
N SER A 138 28.39 -13.95 -4.09
CA SER A 138 28.59 -15.38 -4.30
C SER A 138 27.40 -16.21 -3.80
N ASP A 139 27.29 -17.45 -4.26
CA ASP A 139 26.25 -18.38 -3.79
C ASP A 139 26.23 -18.57 -2.26
N THR A 140 27.40 -18.54 -1.61
CA THR A 140 27.48 -18.65 -0.14
C THR A 140 26.96 -17.38 0.54
N GLN A 141 27.21 -16.22 -0.05
CA GLN A 141 26.68 -14.94 0.43
C GLN A 141 25.15 -14.88 0.27
N TRP A 142 24.60 -15.32 -0.87
CA TRP A 142 23.15 -15.43 -1.06
C TRP A 142 22.47 -16.36 -0.07
N ARG A 143 23.05 -17.54 0.19
CA ARG A 143 22.53 -18.46 1.22
C ARG A 143 22.56 -17.85 2.61
N ALA A 144 23.61 -17.10 2.95
CA ALA A 144 23.72 -16.41 4.24
C ALA A 144 22.69 -15.29 4.37
N PHE A 145 22.53 -14.46 3.33
CA PHE A 145 21.50 -13.44 3.25
C PHE A 145 20.10 -14.00 3.49
N ARG A 146 19.73 -15.06 2.74
CA ARG A 146 18.44 -15.76 2.89
C ARG A 146 18.24 -16.27 4.32
N LYS A 147 19.27 -16.88 4.92
CA LYS A 147 19.22 -17.38 6.30
C LYS A 147 19.09 -16.26 7.34
N GLY A 148 19.62 -15.08 7.06
CA GLY A 148 19.57 -13.91 7.94
C GLY A 148 18.22 -13.19 7.96
N PHE A 149 17.38 -13.40 6.93
CA PHE A 149 16.12 -12.66 6.75
C PHE A 149 15.17 -12.76 7.96
N GLY A 150 14.98 -13.96 8.53
CA GLY A 150 14.14 -14.11 9.72
C GLY A 150 14.65 -13.33 10.94
N GLY A 151 15.96 -13.17 11.08
CA GLY A 151 16.54 -12.30 12.10
C GLY A 151 16.25 -10.82 11.84
N HIS A 152 16.42 -10.39 10.60
CA HIS A 152 16.16 -9.03 10.15
C HIS A 152 14.72 -8.58 10.42
N VAL A 153 13.71 -9.37 10.02
CA VAL A 153 12.30 -9.01 10.27
C VAL A 153 11.99 -8.93 11.77
N ARG A 154 12.51 -9.85 12.59
CA ARG A 154 12.37 -9.80 14.05
C ARG A 154 13.06 -8.58 14.67
N ALA A 155 14.19 -8.14 14.12
CA ALA A 155 14.87 -6.93 14.56
C ALA A 155 14.01 -5.69 14.29
N ILE A 156 13.32 -5.63 13.15
CA ILE A 156 12.37 -4.56 12.81
C ILE A 156 11.19 -4.57 13.78
N GLU A 157 10.55 -5.72 13.98
CA GLU A 157 9.41 -5.84 14.91
C GLU A 157 9.79 -5.45 16.33
N ALA A 158 10.96 -5.89 16.81
CA ALA A 158 11.46 -5.52 18.13
C ALA A 158 11.77 -4.02 18.23
N ALA A 159 12.30 -3.41 17.17
CA ALA A 159 12.59 -1.98 17.12
C ALA A 159 11.31 -1.12 17.14
N MET A 160 10.28 -1.54 16.41
CA MET A 160 8.95 -0.94 16.43
C MET A 160 8.28 -1.07 17.80
N ALA A 161 8.35 -2.26 18.40
CA ALA A 161 7.79 -2.52 19.73
C ALA A 161 8.41 -1.65 20.82
N ARG A 162 9.71 -1.33 20.74
CA ARG A 162 10.39 -0.39 21.65
C ARG A 162 9.82 1.04 21.60
N LYS A 163 9.22 1.44 20.48
CA LYS A 163 8.51 2.71 20.32
C LYS A 163 7.00 2.61 20.63
N GLY A 164 6.54 1.43 21.06
CA GLY A 164 5.12 1.19 21.35
C GLY A 164 4.27 1.02 20.09
N HIS A 165 4.89 0.63 18.97
CA HIS A 165 4.20 0.36 17.71
C HIS A 165 4.10 -1.13 17.42
N VAL A 166 3.01 -1.50 16.74
CA VAL A 166 2.83 -2.79 16.07
C VAL A 166 2.70 -2.50 14.59
N LEU A 167 3.50 -3.16 13.78
CA LEU A 167 3.43 -3.02 12.34
C LEU A 167 2.26 -3.87 11.82
N LEU A 168 1.44 -3.29 10.94
CA LEU A 168 0.40 -3.96 10.17
C LEU A 168 0.63 -3.68 8.69
N SER A 169 0.12 -4.55 7.82
CA SER A 169 0.09 -4.33 6.38
C SER A 169 -1.32 -4.06 5.89
N LEU A 170 -1.42 -3.26 4.83
CA LEU A 170 -2.62 -3.26 3.98
C LEU A 170 -2.37 -4.21 2.82
N ASP A 171 -3.00 -5.38 2.88
CA ASP A 171 -3.00 -6.34 1.79
C ASP A 171 -3.83 -5.76 0.63
N LEU A 172 -3.14 -5.46 -0.45
CA LEU A 172 -3.65 -4.87 -1.67
C LEU A 172 -3.18 -5.78 -2.82
N PRO A 173 -4.05 -6.56 -3.48
CA PRO A 173 -3.65 -7.52 -4.52
C PRO A 173 -3.14 -6.86 -5.81
N LEU A 174 -3.00 -5.52 -5.80
CA LEU A 174 -2.65 -4.67 -6.92
C LEU A 174 -1.67 -3.59 -6.44
N GLY A 175 -0.47 -3.61 -7.01
CA GLY A 175 0.56 -2.59 -6.80
C GLY A 175 1.95 -3.18 -6.83
N ASP A 176 2.94 -2.31 -6.85
CA ASP A 176 4.38 -2.53 -6.66
C ASP A 176 4.85 -1.89 -5.34
N THR A 177 3.91 -1.65 -4.42
CA THR A 177 4.12 -0.87 -3.20
C THR A 177 3.58 -1.60 -1.98
N LEU A 178 4.45 -1.79 -0.98
CA LEU A 178 4.09 -2.37 0.31
C LEU A 178 3.56 -1.25 1.20
N HIS A 179 2.30 -1.37 1.64
CA HIS A 179 1.66 -0.37 2.47
C HIS A 179 1.66 -0.84 3.92
N LEU A 180 2.31 -0.07 4.79
CA LEU A 180 2.49 -0.38 6.20
C LEU A 180 1.80 0.66 7.08
N TRP A 181 1.16 0.19 8.14
CA TRP A 181 0.61 1.02 9.19
C TRP A 181 1.33 0.74 10.52
N CYS A 182 1.95 1.77 11.08
CA CYS A 182 2.61 1.71 12.39
C CYS A 182 1.59 2.00 13.49
N ALA A 183 0.78 1.01 13.84
CA ALA A 183 -0.35 1.15 14.75
C ALA A 183 0.07 1.12 16.22
N SER A 184 -0.77 1.65 17.12
CA SER A 184 -0.67 1.31 18.54
C SER A 184 -1.17 -0.13 18.77
N PRO A 185 -0.81 -0.80 19.90
CA PRO A 185 -1.29 -2.15 20.18
C PRO A 185 -2.82 -2.28 20.17
N ALA A 186 -3.53 -1.28 20.71
CA ALA A 186 -4.99 -1.26 20.73
C ALA A 186 -5.60 -1.13 19.32
N MET A 187 -4.96 -0.35 18.42
CA MET A 187 -5.40 -0.26 17.04
C MET A 187 -5.08 -1.52 16.25
N ALA A 188 -3.92 -2.14 16.49
CA ALA A 188 -3.59 -3.43 15.89
C ALA A 188 -4.57 -4.53 16.31
N GLU A 189 -4.94 -4.61 17.58
CA GLU A 189 -5.96 -5.56 18.06
C GLU A 189 -7.32 -5.34 17.38
N LYS A 190 -7.73 -4.08 17.20
CA LYS A 190 -9.01 -3.75 16.56
C LYS A 190 -9.04 -4.11 15.08
N TRP A 191 -7.96 -3.80 14.35
CA TRP A 191 -7.97 -3.79 12.89
C TRP A 191 -7.35 -5.02 12.26
N ARG A 192 -6.50 -5.77 12.95
CA ARG A 192 -5.90 -6.98 12.41
C ARG A 192 -6.98 -7.97 11.92
N GLY A 193 -6.81 -8.44 10.69
CA GLY A 193 -7.72 -9.37 10.02
C GLY A 193 -9.01 -8.73 9.51
N GLN A 194 -9.19 -7.40 9.61
CA GLN A 194 -10.37 -6.74 9.09
C GLN A 194 -10.29 -6.61 7.57
N VAL A 195 -11.32 -7.12 6.88
CA VAL A 195 -11.51 -6.88 5.45
C VAL A 195 -12.13 -5.49 5.28
N LEU A 196 -11.39 -4.60 4.63
CA LEU A 196 -11.84 -3.25 4.30
C LEU A 196 -12.72 -3.27 3.05
N TYR A 197 -12.45 -4.13 2.07
CA TYR A 197 -13.26 -4.24 0.86
C TYR A 197 -13.19 -5.66 0.28
N PHE A 198 -14.31 -6.12 -0.28
CA PHE A 198 -14.38 -7.33 -1.08
C PHE A 198 -15.30 -7.09 -2.27
N GLY A 199 -14.81 -7.33 -3.48
CA GLY A 199 -15.59 -7.08 -4.69
C GLY A 199 -15.02 -7.75 -5.93
N ARG A 200 -15.67 -7.49 -7.06
CA ARG A 200 -15.23 -8.01 -8.37
C ARG A 200 -13.95 -7.30 -8.82
N ASN A 201 -12.99 -8.06 -9.33
CA ASN A 201 -11.84 -7.52 -10.03
C ASN A 201 -12.27 -7.04 -11.43
N THR A 202 -12.00 -5.77 -11.74
CA THR A 202 -12.29 -5.14 -13.05
C THR A 202 -11.07 -5.05 -13.95
N LEU A 203 -9.88 -5.45 -13.49
CA LEU A 203 -8.67 -5.45 -14.32
C LEU A 203 -8.62 -6.70 -15.22
N ASP A 204 -8.75 -6.47 -16.52
CA ASP A 204 -8.99 -7.45 -17.59
C ASP A 204 -7.80 -8.39 -17.91
N ARG A 205 -6.78 -8.48 -17.04
CA ARG A 205 -5.53 -9.24 -17.30
C ARG A 205 -4.95 -9.97 -16.10
N ARG A 206 -5.69 -10.11 -15.00
CA ARG A 206 -5.18 -10.78 -13.78
C ARG A 206 -5.93 -12.08 -13.47
N TYR A 207 -5.21 -13.01 -12.86
CA TYR A 207 -5.63 -14.40 -12.62
C TYR A 207 -6.74 -14.58 -11.57
N PHE A 208 -7.22 -13.51 -10.94
CA PHE A 208 -8.23 -13.56 -9.88
C PHE A 208 -9.49 -12.77 -10.23
N SER A 209 -10.65 -13.35 -9.92
CA SER A 209 -11.98 -12.77 -10.21
C SER A 209 -12.43 -11.74 -9.19
N THR A 210 -11.78 -11.68 -8.02
CA THR A 210 -12.17 -10.84 -6.88
C THR A 210 -10.99 -10.06 -6.33
N VAL A 211 -11.25 -8.85 -5.84
CA VAL A 211 -10.30 -8.04 -5.08
C VAL A 211 -10.73 -8.08 -3.62
N THR A 212 -9.77 -8.37 -2.74
CA THR A 212 -9.90 -8.18 -1.30
C THR A 212 -8.89 -7.10 -0.90
N VAL A 213 -9.31 -6.14 -0.07
CA VAL A 213 -8.39 -5.24 0.61
C VAL A 213 -8.57 -5.44 2.10
N ALA A 214 -7.50 -5.73 2.83
CA ALA A 214 -7.58 -6.07 4.24
C ALA A 214 -6.42 -5.49 5.05
N VAL A 215 -6.62 -5.33 6.35
CA VAL A 215 -5.55 -5.07 7.31
C VAL A 215 -5.05 -6.41 7.84
N THR A 216 -3.78 -6.71 7.65
CA THR A 216 -3.17 -8.00 8.03
C THR A 216 -1.98 -7.80 8.95
N ASP A 217 -1.43 -8.91 9.44
CA ASP A 217 -0.06 -8.90 9.97
C ASP A 217 0.92 -8.44 8.87
N PRO A 218 2.13 -8.00 9.26
CA PRO A 218 3.14 -7.56 8.30
C PRO A 218 3.36 -8.60 7.20
N ALA A 219 3.19 -8.17 5.94
CA ALA A 219 3.36 -9.00 4.76
C ALA A 219 4.85 -9.23 4.47
N TRP A 220 5.53 -9.98 5.33
CA TRP A 220 6.95 -10.29 5.18
C TRP A 220 7.26 -11.10 3.92
N GLU A 221 6.28 -11.83 3.39
CA GLU A 221 6.37 -12.51 2.10
C GLU A 221 6.50 -11.51 0.95
N ASP A 222 5.68 -10.46 0.95
CA ASP A 222 5.76 -9.39 -0.05
C ASP A 222 7.05 -8.59 0.12
N TYR A 223 7.47 -8.34 1.37
CA TYR A 223 8.75 -7.70 1.66
C TYR A 223 9.92 -8.48 1.05
N TRP A 224 9.94 -9.81 1.22
CA TRP A 224 10.91 -10.69 0.59
C TRP A 224 10.81 -10.63 -0.94
N GLY A 225 9.59 -10.75 -1.50
CA GLY A 225 9.35 -10.66 -2.94
C GLY A 225 9.91 -9.36 -3.53
N PHE A 226 9.69 -8.22 -2.89
CA PHE A 226 10.24 -6.95 -3.32
C PHE A 226 11.76 -6.88 -3.16
N LEU A 227 12.34 -7.45 -2.11
CA LEU A 227 13.80 -7.57 -2.00
C LEU A 227 14.38 -8.41 -3.15
N THR A 228 13.67 -9.47 -3.61
CA THR A 228 14.12 -10.25 -4.77
C THR A 228 14.21 -9.40 -6.03
N TYR A 229 13.26 -8.48 -6.20
CA TYR A 229 13.26 -7.53 -7.30
C TYR A 229 14.36 -6.47 -7.14
N ALA A 230 14.39 -5.78 -5.99
CA ALA A 230 15.30 -4.67 -5.72
C ALA A 230 16.78 -5.05 -5.80
N LEU A 231 17.11 -6.25 -5.30
CA LEU A 231 18.48 -6.74 -5.22
C LEU A 231 18.86 -7.68 -6.36
N PHE A 232 17.96 -7.86 -7.35
CA PHE A 232 18.14 -8.79 -8.46
C PHE A 232 18.54 -10.20 -7.98
N ILE A 233 17.85 -10.72 -6.96
CA ILE A 233 18.16 -12.01 -6.36
C ILE A 233 17.98 -13.10 -7.43
N PRO A 234 19.00 -13.95 -7.68
CA PRO A 234 18.88 -15.03 -8.67
C PRO A 234 17.72 -15.97 -8.33
N GLU A 235 17.01 -16.46 -9.36
CA GLU A 235 15.83 -17.35 -9.20
C GLU A 235 16.08 -18.54 -8.27
N ARG A 236 17.27 -19.17 -8.34
CA ARG A 236 17.68 -20.27 -7.44
C ARG A 236 17.76 -19.90 -5.94
N HIS A 237 17.63 -18.62 -5.61
CA HIS A 237 17.68 -18.06 -4.26
C HIS A 237 16.45 -17.21 -3.93
N SER A 238 15.49 -17.05 -4.85
CA SER A 238 14.32 -16.19 -4.65
C SER A 238 13.18 -16.86 -3.88
N ASP A 239 13.24 -18.18 -3.69
CA ASP A 239 12.26 -18.89 -2.85
C ASP A 239 12.18 -18.28 -1.46
N LEU A 240 10.95 -18.08 -0.98
CA LEU A 240 10.66 -17.53 0.33
C LEU A 240 11.53 -18.23 1.40
N PRO A 241 12.24 -17.48 2.26
CA PRO A 241 13.05 -18.07 3.31
C PRO A 241 12.16 -18.78 4.32
N ASP A 242 12.70 -19.77 5.03
CA ASP A 242 12.05 -20.23 6.26
C ASP A 242 12.27 -19.15 7.32
N TYR A 243 11.22 -18.46 7.75
CA TYR A 243 11.26 -17.49 8.85
C TYR A 243 10.09 -17.72 9.80
N GLU A 244 10.19 -18.76 10.62
CA GLU A 244 9.40 -18.91 11.86
C GLU A 244 10.31 -18.73 13.08
#